data_AF-A0A660NBV1-F1
#
_entry.id   AF-A0A660NBV1-F1
#
_cell.length_a   1.000
_cell.length_b   1.000
_cell.length_c   1.000
_cell.angle_alpha   90.00
_cell.angle_beta   90.00
_cell.angle_gamma   90.00
#
_symmetry.space_group_name_H-M   'P 1'
#
loop_
_entity.id
_entity.type
_entity.pdbx_description
1 polymer ?
#
loop_
_entity_poly.entity_id
_entity_poly.type
_entity_poly.pdbx_seq_one_letter_code
_entity_poly.pdbx_strand_id
1 'polypeptide(L)'
;MREIFTLVVQGITYGAQPVLGFNFGAKQYKRVKEGIRFVSILGGGYTVLAWLMVSHFPEFFIRLFTKDEILVATTIPSLRIFFMGFFMMSLQFCGQSIFVALGYSKFSIFFSLLRKVIIVVPMTIILPYFMGVHGVFYAEPISNYVGGIACYSTMLLTVWRSLSRKEKV
;
A
#
# COMPACT_ATOMS: atom_id res chain seq x y z
N MET A 1 -1.79 -14.28 -7.32
CA MET A 1 -2.44 -13.12 -7.99
C MET A 1 -2.04 -11.77 -7.38
N ARG A 2 -2.34 -11.50 -6.09
CA ARG A 2 -2.00 -10.23 -5.44
C ARG A 2 -0.54 -9.80 -5.62
N GLU A 3 0.39 -10.73 -5.41
CA GLU A 3 1.82 -10.44 -5.50
C GLU A 3 2.27 -9.93 -6.88
N ILE A 4 1.60 -10.36 -7.95
CA ILE A 4 1.94 -9.90 -9.32
C ILE A 4 1.69 -8.39 -9.45
N PHE A 5 0.61 -7.90 -8.83
CA PHE A 5 0.29 -6.48 -8.85
C PHE A 5 1.15 -5.67 -7.87
N THR A 6 1.53 -6.23 -6.72
CA THR A 6 2.37 -5.52 -5.73
C THR A 6 3.80 -5.32 -6.23
N LEU A 7 4.35 -6.25 -7.01
CA LEU A 7 5.69 -6.15 -7.59
C LEU A 7 5.87 -4.91 -8.47
N VAL A 8 4.84 -4.52 -9.22
CA VAL A 8 4.89 -3.31 -10.06
C VAL A 8 4.96 -2.06 -9.19
N VAL A 9 4.16 -1.98 -8.13
CA VAL A 9 4.18 -0.88 -7.16
C VAL A 9 5.54 -0.80 -6.46
N GLN A 10 6.09 -1.95 -6.07
CA GLN A 10 7.42 -2.06 -5.48
C GLN A 10 8.51 -1.58 -6.45
N GLY A 11 8.40 -1.91 -7.74
CA GLY A 11 9.31 -1.41 -8.77
C GLY A 11 9.30 0.11 -8.86
N ILE A 12 8.12 0.73 -8.88
CA ILE A 12 7.98 2.20 -8.90
C ILE A 12 8.57 2.84 -7.63
N THR A 13 8.25 2.28 -6.46
CA THR A 13 8.67 2.85 -5.16
C THR A 13 10.16 2.66 -4.89
N TYR A 14 10.70 1.46 -5.11
CA TYR A 14 12.13 1.21 -4.94
C TYR A 14 12.98 1.92 -5.99
N GLY A 15 12.48 2.10 -7.22
CA GLY A 15 13.14 2.91 -8.24
C GLY A 15 13.20 4.40 -7.88
N ALA A 16 12.14 4.93 -7.25
CA ALA A 16 12.09 6.33 -6.84
C ALA A 16 12.84 6.63 -5.53
N GLN A 17 13.00 5.63 -4.66
CA GLN A 17 13.67 5.77 -3.36
C GLN A 17 15.09 6.39 -3.44
N PRO A 18 16.02 5.94 -4.32
CA PRO A 18 17.35 6.56 -4.43
C PRO A 18 17.31 7.96 -5.03
N VAL A 19 16.41 8.22 -5.97
CA VAL A 19 16.21 9.56 -6.59
C VAL A 19 15.75 10.57 -5.55
N LEU A 20 14.81 10.17 -4.67
CA LEU A 20 14.34 10.99 -3.56
C LEU A 20 15.45 11.22 -2.52
N GLY A 21 16.22 10.19 -2.18
CA GLY A 21 17.33 10.28 -1.23
C GLY A 21 18.45 11.22 -1.70
N PHE A 22 18.81 11.15 -2.98
CA PHE A 22 19.82 12.03 -3.57
C PHE A 22 19.38 13.49 -3.57
N ASN A 23 18.16 13.79 -4.03
CA ASN A 23 17.63 15.16 -4.05
C ASN A 23 17.49 15.73 -2.62
N PHE A 24 17.16 14.90 -1.64
CA PHE A 24 17.11 15.30 -0.25
C PHE A 24 18.49 15.64 0.32
N GLY A 25 19.52 14.84 -0.01
CA GLY A 25 20.91 15.12 0.34
C GLY A 25 21.45 16.40 -0.30
N ALA A 26 21.06 16.67 -1.54
CA ALA A 26 21.39 17.91 -2.27
C ALA A 26 20.57 19.14 -1.83
N LYS A 27 19.75 19.03 -0.76
CA LYS A 27 18.84 20.08 -0.26
C LYS A 27 17.83 20.61 -1.29
N GLN A 28 17.56 19.87 -2.37
CA GLN A 28 16.60 20.22 -3.42
C GLN A 28 15.18 19.82 -3.01
N TYR A 29 14.65 20.44 -1.95
CA TYR A 29 13.36 20.07 -1.34
C TYR A 29 12.17 20.18 -2.30
N LYS A 30 12.20 21.12 -3.26
CA LYS A 30 11.16 21.25 -4.29
C LYS A 30 11.05 20.00 -5.16
N ARG A 31 12.19 19.47 -5.62
CA ARG A 31 12.27 18.23 -6.41
C ARG A 31 11.84 17.00 -5.62
N VAL A 32 12.12 16.96 -4.32
CA VAL A 32 11.65 15.90 -3.43
C VAL A 32 10.12 15.92 -3.33
N LYS A 33 9.48 17.09 -3.18
CA LYS A 33 8.00 17.19 -3.17
C LYS A 33 7.39 16.73 -4.48
N GLU A 34 8.00 17.10 -5.61
CA GLU A 34 7.58 16.65 -6.94
C GLU A 34 7.70 15.13 -7.07
N GLY A 35 8.82 14.55 -6.65
CA GLY A 35 9.02 13.10 -6.67
C GLY A 35 8.02 12.34 -5.77
N ILE A 36 7.71 12.87 -4.58
CA ILE A 36 6.69 12.30 -3.69
C ILE A 36 5.32 12.31 -4.36
N ARG A 37 4.93 13.42 -4.99
CA ARG A 37 3.67 13.52 -5.75
C ARG A 37 3.65 12.55 -6.91
N PHE A 38 4.73 12.50 -7.68
CA PHE A 38 4.87 11.60 -8.82
C PHE A 38 4.67 10.14 -8.41
N VAL A 39 5.41 9.66 -7.41
CA VAL A 39 5.31 8.29 -6.90
C VAL A 39 3.93 7.98 -6.33
N SER A 40 3.34 8.92 -5.59
CA SER A 40 1.99 8.74 -5.02
C SER A 40 0.91 8.68 -6.10
N ILE A 41 1.00 9.53 -7.12
CA ILE A 41 0.04 9.57 -8.24
C ILE A 41 0.20 8.33 -9.13
N LEU A 42 1.44 7.94 -9.47
CA LEU A 42 1.69 6.74 -10.28
C LEU A 42 1.33 5.47 -9.53
N GLY A 43 1.80 5.31 -8.30
CA GLY A 43 1.52 4.13 -7.47
C GLY A 43 0.04 4.01 -7.11
N GLY A 44 -0.59 5.14 -6.76
CA GLY A 44 -2.04 5.20 -6.52
C GLY A 44 -2.84 4.95 -7.78
N GLY A 45 -2.56 5.66 -8.87
CA GLY A 45 -3.24 5.51 -10.16
C GLY A 45 -3.15 4.09 -10.70
N TYR A 46 -1.96 3.48 -10.68
CA TYR A 46 -1.77 2.08 -11.07
C TYR A 46 -2.62 1.13 -10.24
N THR A 47 -2.69 1.32 -8.92
CA THR A 47 -3.48 0.42 -8.06
C THR A 47 -4.98 0.64 -8.16
N VAL A 48 -5.46 1.85 -8.43
CA VAL A 48 -6.87 2.08 -8.82
C VAL A 48 -7.17 1.36 -10.12
N LEU A 49 -6.28 1.45 -11.11
CA LEU A 49 -6.45 0.82 -12.41
C LEU A 49 -6.48 -0.72 -12.28
N ALA A 50 -5.55 -1.28 -11.50
CA ALA A 50 -5.51 -2.71 -11.20
C ALA A 50 -6.76 -3.17 -10.43
N TRP A 51 -7.22 -2.39 -9.46
CA TRP A 51 -8.46 -2.67 -8.73
C TRP A 51 -9.69 -2.68 -9.65
N LEU A 52 -9.82 -1.69 -10.54
CA LEU A 52 -10.89 -1.63 -11.53
C LEU A 52 -10.86 -2.84 -12.48
N MET A 53 -9.69 -3.18 -13.02
CA MET A 53 -9.56 -4.34 -13.90
C MET A 53 -9.97 -5.66 -13.22
N VAL A 54 -9.52 -5.87 -11.98
CA VAL A 54 -9.83 -7.10 -11.24
C VAL A 54 -11.28 -7.12 -10.77
N SER A 55 -11.88 -5.97 -10.45
CA SER A 55 -13.29 -5.87 -10.05
C SER A 55 -14.27 -6.09 -11.20
N HIS A 56 -13.93 -5.59 -12.40
CA HIS A 56 -14.74 -5.74 -13.61
C HIS A 56 -14.56 -7.10 -14.30
N PHE A 57 -13.35 -7.66 -14.30
CA PHE A 57 -13.05 -8.94 -14.94
C PHE A 57 -12.45 -9.98 -13.97
N PRO A 58 -13.09 -10.27 -12.81
CA PRO A 58 -12.54 -11.21 -11.83
C PRO A 58 -12.44 -12.63 -12.41
N GLU A 59 -13.38 -13.01 -13.27
CA GLU A 59 -13.46 -14.35 -13.84
C GLU A 59 -12.29 -14.66 -14.78
N PHE A 60 -11.87 -13.69 -15.62
CA PHE A 60 -10.70 -13.84 -16.50
C PHE A 60 -9.42 -14.12 -15.69
N PHE A 61 -9.27 -13.36 -14.61
CA PHE A 61 -8.12 -13.46 -13.71
C PHE A 61 -8.11 -14.77 -12.90
N ILE A 62 -9.27 -15.25 -12.44
CA ILE A 62 -9.38 -16.53 -11.72
C ILE A 62 -9.18 -17.72 -12.66
N ARG A 63 -9.75 -17.67 -13.88
CA ARG A 63 -9.60 -18.71 -14.91
C ARG A 63 -8.15 -18.94 -15.36
N LEU A 64 -7.27 -17.95 -15.15
CA LEU A 64 -5.84 -18.09 -15.39
C LEU A 64 -5.15 -19.06 -14.41
N PHE A 65 -5.70 -19.22 -13.20
CA PHE A 65 -5.13 -20.08 -12.15
C PHE A 65 -5.90 -21.38 -11.97
N THR A 66 -7.22 -21.38 -12.23
CA THR A 66 -8.09 -22.53 -11.98
C THR A 66 -9.14 -22.65 -13.08
N LYS A 67 -9.38 -23.89 -13.55
CA LYS A 67 -10.43 -24.21 -14.54
C LYS A 67 -11.70 -24.79 -13.92
N ASP A 68 -11.72 -25.00 -12.61
CA ASP A 68 -12.83 -25.59 -11.87
C ASP A 68 -13.92 -24.55 -11.56
N GLU A 69 -15.12 -24.74 -12.13
CA GLU A 69 -16.22 -23.77 -12.08
C GLU A 69 -16.75 -23.53 -10.66
N ILE A 70 -16.74 -24.55 -9.81
CA ILE A 70 -17.19 -24.46 -8.41
C ILE A 70 -16.25 -23.53 -7.64
N LEU A 71 -14.95 -23.68 -7.89
CA LEU A 71 -13.92 -22.86 -7.24
C LEU A 71 -13.95 -21.42 -7.78
N VAL A 72 -14.23 -21.23 -9.07
CA VAL A 72 -14.40 -19.90 -9.69
C VAL A 72 -15.56 -19.15 -9.04
N ALA A 73 -16.74 -19.76 -8.95
CA ALA A 73 -17.94 -19.15 -8.37
C ALA A 73 -17.73 -18.71 -6.91
N THR A 74 -17.03 -19.54 -6.13
CA THR A 74 -16.76 -19.26 -4.71
C THR A 74 -15.66 -18.21 -4.50
N THR A 75 -14.73 -18.09 -5.46
CA THR A 75 -13.58 -17.17 -5.36
C THR A 75 -13.93 -15.74 -5.80
N ILE A 76 -14.89 -15.54 -6.72
CA ILE A 76 -15.32 -14.22 -7.19
C ILE A 76 -15.65 -13.21 -6.06
N PRO A 77 -16.53 -13.53 -5.08
CA PRO A 77 -16.86 -12.59 -4.02
C PRO A 77 -15.66 -12.32 -3.09
N SER A 78 -14.88 -13.35 -2.79
CA SER A 78 -13.66 -13.24 -1.97
C SER A 78 -12.61 -12.35 -2.64
N LEU A 79 -12.45 -12.45 -3.97
CA LEU A 79 -11.51 -11.65 -4.73
C LEU A 79 -11.86 -10.16 -4.68
N ARG A 80 -13.15 -9.80 -4.80
CA ARG A 80 -13.62 -8.40 -4.71
C ARG A 80 -13.31 -7.78 -3.35
N ILE A 81 -13.59 -8.50 -2.27
CA ILE A 81 -13.30 -8.06 -0.90
C ILE A 81 -11.79 -7.87 -0.70
N PHE A 82 -11.00 -8.84 -1.16
CA PHE A 82 -9.56 -8.85 -0.97
C PHE A 82 -8.87 -7.71 -1.74
N PHE A 83 -9.38 -7.36 -2.91
CA PHE A 83 -8.86 -6.26 -3.73
C PHE A 83 -9.36 -4.87 -3.29
N MET A 84 -10.42 -4.77 -2.47
CA MET A 84 -10.96 -3.50 -2.00
C MET A 84 -9.97 -2.68 -1.14
N GLY A 85 -8.97 -3.35 -0.52
CA GLY A 85 -7.88 -2.71 0.24
C GLY A 85 -6.59 -2.46 -0.56
N PHE A 86 -6.55 -2.81 -1.84
CA PHE A 86 -5.31 -2.84 -2.62
C PHE A 86 -4.76 -1.45 -2.94
N PHE A 87 -5.64 -0.49 -3.21
CA PHE A 87 -5.26 0.92 -3.41
C PHE A 87 -4.57 1.52 -2.18
N MET A 88 -5.11 1.24 -0.99
CA MET A 88 -4.55 1.77 0.25
C MET A 88 -3.17 1.15 0.58
N MET A 89 -2.97 -0.11 0.21
CA MET A 89 -1.68 -0.79 0.34
C MET A 89 -0.58 -0.10 -0.48
N SER A 90 -0.90 0.37 -1.68
CA SER A 90 0.07 1.10 -2.53
C SER A 90 0.46 2.46 -1.95
N LEU A 91 -0.52 3.23 -1.46
CA LEU A 91 -0.26 4.49 -0.75
C LEU A 91 0.68 4.29 0.44
N GLN A 92 0.50 3.18 1.15
CA GLN A 92 1.37 2.82 2.27
C GLN A 92 2.81 2.50 1.83
N PHE A 93 2.98 1.69 0.78
CA PHE A 93 4.33 1.41 0.24
C PHE A 93 5.01 2.68 -0.25
N CYS A 94 4.27 3.56 -0.92
CA CYS A 94 4.77 4.88 -1.32
C CYS A 94 5.26 5.65 -0.10
N GLY A 95 4.43 5.79 0.93
CA GLY A 95 4.80 6.47 2.17
C GLY A 95 6.04 5.88 2.85
N GLN A 96 6.12 4.55 2.94
CA GLN A 96 7.27 3.88 3.55
C GLN A 96 8.56 4.08 2.75
N SER A 97 8.51 3.94 1.43
CA SER A 97 9.68 4.19 0.57
C SER A 97 10.19 5.63 0.70
N ILE A 98 9.27 6.59 0.80
CA ILE A 98 9.59 8.01 1.00
C ILE A 98 10.23 8.24 2.37
N PHE A 99 9.69 7.65 3.44
CA PHE A 99 10.29 7.75 4.77
C PHE A 99 11.72 7.18 4.81
N VAL A 100 11.95 6.06 4.12
CA VAL A 100 13.28 5.46 4.01
C VAL A 100 14.21 6.35 3.18
N ALA A 101 13.74 6.88 2.04
CA ALA A 101 14.52 7.78 1.19
C ALA A 101 14.99 9.05 1.93
N LEU A 102 14.15 9.58 2.82
CA LEU A 102 14.43 10.81 3.57
C LEU A 102 15.26 10.59 4.85
N GLY A 103 15.66 9.35 5.15
CA GLY A 103 16.41 9.00 6.37
C GLY A 103 15.54 8.90 7.64
N TYR A 104 14.22 8.94 7.52
CA TYR A 104 13.26 8.75 8.61
C TYR A 104 12.85 7.26 8.75
N SER A 105 13.77 6.33 8.48
CA SER A 105 13.51 4.88 8.46
C SER A 105 12.90 4.34 9.75
N LYS A 106 13.16 4.97 10.90
CA LYS A 106 12.52 4.62 12.18
C LYS A 106 11.00 4.72 12.13
N PHE A 107 10.45 5.75 11.47
CA PHE A 107 9.00 5.89 11.29
C PHE A 107 8.46 4.83 10.31
N SER A 108 9.17 4.57 9.22
CA SER A 108 8.78 3.52 8.25
C SER A 108 8.68 2.15 8.93
N ILE A 109 9.69 1.78 9.72
CA ILE A 109 9.74 0.53 10.47
C ILE A 109 8.61 0.47 11.51
N PHE A 110 8.38 1.55 12.25
CA PHE A 110 7.28 1.63 13.23
C PHE A 110 5.91 1.39 12.58
N PHE A 111 5.60 2.05 11.46
CA PHE A 111 4.32 1.83 10.75
C PHE A 111 4.21 0.44 10.13
N SER A 112 5.33 -0.13 9.66
CA SER A 112 5.35 -1.49 9.12
C SER A 112 5.07 -2.54 10.20
N LEU A 113 5.68 -2.38 11.38
CA LEU A 113 5.45 -3.21 12.55
C LEU A 113 4.05 -3.01 13.13
N LEU A 114 3.59 -1.76 13.26
CA LEU A 114 2.25 -1.46 13.75
C LEU A 114 1.19 -2.13 12.88
N ARG A 115 1.33 -2.07 11.54
CA ARG A 115 0.43 -2.82 10.65
C ARG A 115 0.52 -4.33 10.87
N LYS A 116 1.69 -4.94 10.72
CA LYS A 116 1.81 -6.40 10.71
C LYS A 116 1.55 -7.02 12.09
N VAL A 117 2.07 -6.42 13.15
CA VAL A 117 2.09 -6.98 14.50
C VAL A 117 0.93 -6.47 15.36
N ILE A 118 0.59 -5.18 15.27
CA ILE A 118 -0.42 -4.57 16.14
C ILE A 118 -1.82 -4.60 15.52
N ILE A 119 -1.95 -4.65 14.18
CA ILE A 119 -3.25 -4.66 13.51
C ILE A 119 -3.57 -6.02 12.89
N VAL A 120 -2.71 -6.54 12.00
CA VAL A 120 -2.98 -7.79 11.28
C VAL A 120 -3.05 -8.98 12.24
N VAL A 121 -2.04 -9.20 13.08
CA VAL A 121 -2.00 -10.36 14.00
C VAL A 121 -3.24 -10.44 14.90
N PRO A 122 -3.64 -9.40 15.65
CA PRO A 122 -4.83 -9.49 16.49
C PRO A 122 -6.13 -9.55 15.68
N MET A 123 -6.24 -8.85 14.55
CA MET A 123 -7.44 -9.00 13.70
C MET A 123 -7.56 -10.41 13.11
N THR A 124 -6.46 -11.03 12.68
CA THR A 124 -6.47 -12.40 12.15
C THR A 124 -6.81 -13.43 13.23
N ILE A 125 -6.61 -13.13 14.52
CA ILE A 125 -6.97 -14.02 15.64
C ILE A 125 -8.41 -13.77 16.13
N ILE A 126 -8.84 -12.50 16.19
CA ILE A 126 -10.15 -12.10 16.76
C ILE A 126 -11.28 -12.24 15.73
N LEU A 127 -11.06 -11.82 14.48
CA LEU A 127 -12.10 -11.78 13.45
C LEU A 127 -12.62 -13.17 13.01
N PRO A 128 -11.81 -14.26 12.98
CA PRO A 128 -12.35 -15.60 12.75
C PRO A 128 -13.28 -16.09 13.87
N TYR A 129 -13.16 -15.55 15.09
CA TYR A 129 -14.04 -15.90 16.21
C TYR A 129 -15.49 -15.40 15.99
N PHE A 130 -15.67 -14.33 15.22
CA PHE A 130 -16.98 -13.74 14.93
C PHE A 130 -17.53 -14.07 13.53
N MET A 131 -16.67 -14.30 12.54
CA MET A 131 -17.08 -14.43 11.12
C MET A 131 -16.51 -15.67 10.40
N GLY A 132 -15.90 -16.61 11.14
CA GLY A 132 -15.31 -17.83 10.58
C GLY A 132 -14.21 -17.53 9.55
N VAL A 133 -14.14 -18.33 8.49
CA VAL A 133 -13.08 -18.24 7.45
C VAL A 133 -13.08 -16.86 6.74
N HIS A 134 -14.24 -16.22 6.60
CA HIS A 134 -14.34 -14.88 6.00
C HIS A 134 -13.69 -13.79 6.84
N GLY A 135 -13.64 -13.94 8.17
CA GLY A 135 -12.95 -13.00 9.05
C GLY A 135 -11.46 -12.86 8.74
N VAL A 136 -10.79 -13.95 8.33
CA VAL A 136 -9.38 -13.89 7.91
C VAL A 136 -9.22 -13.07 6.64
N PHE A 137 -10.14 -13.20 5.69
CA PHE A 137 -10.12 -12.44 4.43
C PHE A 137 -10.41 -10.94 4.61
N TYR A 138 -11.18 -10.56 5.64
CA TYR A 138 -11.45 -9.15 5.96
C TYR A 138 -10.36 -8.49 6.82
N ALA A 139 -9.65 -9.25 7.65
CA ALA A 139 -8.59 -8.71 8.51
C ALA A 139 -7.49 -7.99 7.72
N GLU A 140 -7.17 -8.50 6.53
CA GLU A 140 -6.11 -7.99 5.67
C GLU A 140 -6.44 -6.64 4.99
N PRO A 141 -7.58 -6.47 4.30
CA PRO A 141 -7.99 -5.18 3.75
C PRO A 141 -8.23 -4.13 4.84
N ILE A 142 -8.81 -4.50 5.99
CA ILE A 142 -8.99 -3.55 7.11
C ILE A 142 -7.64 -3.06 7.64
N SER A 143 -6.68 -3.98 7.80
CA SER A 143 -5.32 -3.62 8.23
C SER A 143 -4.61 -2.72 7.22
N ASN A 144 -4.81 -2.96 5.93
CA ASN A 144 -4.27 -2.09 4.88
C ASN A 144 -4.95 -0.71 4.88
N TYR A 145 -6.26 -0.65 5.18
CA TYR A 145 -6.99 0.61 5.33
C TYR A 145 -6.43 1.45 6.49
N VAL A 146 -6.42 0.88 7.69
CA VAL A 146 -5.96 1.59 8.90
C VAL A 146 -4.47 1.93 8.78
N GLY A 147 -3.65 0.96 8.38
CA GLY A 147 -2.21 1.15 8.24
C GLY A 147 -1.85 2.16 7.16
N GLY A 148 -2.52 2.11 6.00
CA GLY A 148 -2.24 3.02 4.90
C GLY A 148 -2.70 4.44 5.20
N ILE A 149 -3.87 4.63 5.83
CA ILE A 149 -4.32 5.94 6.31
C ILE A 149 -3.33 6.49 7.35
N ALA A 150 -2.95 5.70 8.35
CA ALA A 150 -2.03 6.14 9.40
C ALA A 150 -0.63 6.49 8.84
N CYS A 151 -0.12 5.69 7.89
CA CYS A 151 1.17 5.94 7.28
C CYS A 151 1.14 7.17 6.36
N TYR A 152 0.10 7.32 5.54
CA TYR A 152 -0.03 8.43 4.61
C TYR A 152 -0.29 9.76 5.33
N SER A 153 -1.16 9.76 6.35
CA SER A 153 -1.38 10.94 7.20
C SER A 153 -0.12 11.35 7.95
N THR A 154 0.65 10.40 8.48
CA THR A 154 1.92 10.70 9.14
C THR A 154 2.98 11.16 8.14
N MET A 155 2.99 10.62 6.92
CA MET A 155 3.84 11.14 5.84
C MET A 155 3.51 12.61 5.57
N LEU A 156 2.23 12.95 5.38
CA LEU A 156 1.81 14.33 5.16
C LEU A 156 2.18 15.24 6.33
N LEU A 157 1.98 14.81 7.58
CA LEU A 157 2.27 15.65 8.75
C LEU A 157 3.77 15.81 9.01
N THR A 158 4.57 14.76 8.87
CA THR A 158 6.00 14.78 9.19
C THR A 158 6.84 15.24 8.01
N VAL A 159 6.64 14.65 6.83
CA VAL A 159 7.45 14.94 5.64
C VAL A 159 7.12 16.34 5.09
N TRP A 160 5.83 16.69 4.97
CA TRP A 160 5.45 18.00 4.42
C TRP A 160 5.86 19.15 5.35
N ARG A 161 5.71 19.00 6.67
CA ARG A 161 6.17 20.00 7.64
C ARG A 161 7.70 20.09 7.71
N SER A 162 8.41 18.95 7.69
CA SER A 162 9.88 18.94 7.70
C SER A 162 10.44 19.64 6.45
N LEU A 163 9.90 19.32 5.26
CA LEU A 163 10.31 20.01 4.04
C LEU A 163 9.94 21.50 4.05
N SER A 164 8.75 21.87 4.51
CA SER A 164 8.34 23.29 4.56
C SER A 164 9.14 24.12 5.57
N ARG A 165 9.68 23.49 6.63
CA ARG A 165 10.55 24.17 7.61
C ARG A 165 11.97 24.31 7.08
N LYS A 166 12.49 23.32 6.34
CA LYS A 166 13.82 23.38 5.72
C LYS A 166 13.88 24.24 4.45
N GLU A 167 12.74 24.49 3.80
CA GLU A 167 12.65 25.43 2.67
C GLU A 167 12.63 26.90 3.11
N LYS A 168 12.36 27.18 4.39
CA LYS A 168 12.35 28.53 4.98
C LYS A 168 13.67 28.93 5.65
N VAL A 169 14.63 28.02 5.76
CA VAL A 169 15.96 28.20 6.38
C VAL A 169 16.99 28.21 5.28
#